data_AF-A0A821TWN8-F1
#
_entry.id   AF-A0A821TWN8-F1
#
_cell.length_a   1.000
_cell.length_b   1.000
_cell.length_c   1.000
_cell.angle_alpha   90.00
_cell.angle_beta   90.00
_cell.angle_gamma   90.00
#
_symmetry.space_group_name_H-M   'P 1'
#
loop_
_entity.id
_entity.type
_entity.pdbx_description
1 polymer ?
#
loop_
_entity_poly.entity_id
_entity_poly.type
_entity_poly.pdbx_seq_one_letter_code
_entity_poly.pdbx_strand_id
1 'polypeptide(L)'
;MASVRIELLSRDNYDSWRIQAHALLIKSDVWGYVDGSIKKPAEPAEALLWEAADAKARAEIILSISPGELRHIKGTSTSRECWFKLESIFASSGPAKKATLLKQLILHKMCEEDDMREYLLSFFEAKEKLLDMDININNDLASIILLYSLPPSYENFRCAMETRDSLPDPNSLKVKILEEDASRRQQRKETERGRQQCSLGEKPR
;
A
#
# COMPACT_ATOMS: atom_id res chain seq x y z
N MET A 1 -28.23 6.72 15.01
CA MET A 1 -26.76 6.89 15.12
C MET A 1 -26.14 6.37 13.83
N ALA A 2 -25.21 7.11 13.22
CA ALA A 2 -24.58 6.68 11.98
C ALA A 2 -23.81 5.37 12.21
N SER A 3 -24.13 4.33 11.44
CA SER A 3 -23.40 3.07 11.44
C SER A 3 -22.02 3.34 10.84
N VAL A 4 -20.98 3.24 11.67
CA VAL A 4 -19.59 3.35 11.21
C VAL A 4 -19.31 2.10 10.39
N ARG A 5 -19.22 2.25 9.06
CA ARG A 5 -18.84 1.16 8.17
C ARG A 5 -17.33 1.07 8.14
N ILE A 6 -16.79 0.12 8.90
CA ILE A 6 -15.41 -0.32 8.76
C ILE A 6 -15.25 -1.14 7.49
N GLU A 7 -14.10 -1.01 6.83
CA GLU A 7 -13.77 -1.83 5.69
C GLU A 7 -13.51 -3.26 6.16
N LEU A 8 -14.09 -4.26 5.47
CA LEU A 8 -13.94 -5.66 5.88
C LEU A 8 -12.50 -6.14 5.64
N LEU A 9 -11.97 -6.96 6.56
CA LEU A 9 -10.64 -7.53 6.42
C LEU A 9 -10.50 -8.33 5.12
N SER A 10 -9.49 -7.99 4.34
CA SER A 10 -9.01 -8.69 3.15
C SER A 10 -7.50 -8.92 3.26
N ARG A 11 -6.91 -9.55 2.24
CA ARG A 11 -5.46 -9.82 2.21
C ARG A 11 -4.60 -8.57 2.13
N ASP A 12 -5.16 -7.48 1.64
CA ASP A 12 -4.39 -6.31 1.23
C ASP A 12 -4.59 -5.10 2.16
N ASN A 13 -5.52 -5.16 3.11
CA ASN A 13 -5.90 -4.03 3.96
C ASN A 13 -5.72 -4.28 5.46
N TYR A 14 -4.94 -5.30 5.86
CA TYR A 14 -4.81 -5.68 7.28
C TYR A 14 -4.40 -4.52 8.19
N ASP A 15 -3.45 -3.69 7.78
CA ASP A 15 -2.95 -2.60 8.60
C ASP A 15 -4.05 -1.56 8.90
N SER A 16 -4.77 -1.14 7.84
CA SER A 16 -5.94 -0.26 7.96
C SER A 16 -7.09 -0.92 8.75
N TRP A 17 -7.39 -2.19 8.47
CA TRP A 17 -8.41 -2.95 9.18
C TRP A 17 -8.10 -3.07 10.66
N ARG A 18 -6.85 -3.37 11.04
CA ARG A 18 -6.43 -3.53 12.43
C ARG A 18 -6.69 -2.27 13.24
N ILE A 19 -6.37 -1.10 12.68
CA ILE A 19 -6.64 0.20 13.30
C ILE A 19 -8.15 0.41 13.50
N GLN A 20 -8.94 0.16 12.45
CA GLN A 20 -10.39 0.35 12.47
C GLN A 20 -11.10 -0.62 13.42
N ALA A 21 -10.72 -1.90 13.39
CA ALA A 21 -11.27 -2.94 14.25
C ALA A 21 -10.88 -2.72 15.72
N HIS A 22 -9.65 -2.26 15.99
CA HIS A 22 -9.24 -1.86 17.34
C HIS A 22 -10.11 -0.72 17.88
N ALA A 23 -10.34 0.32 17.07
CA ALA A 23 -11.22 1.43 17.45
C ALA A 23 -12.68 0.98 17.68
N LEU A 24 -13.19 0.03 16.88
CA LEU A 24 -14.51 -0.55 17.08
C LEU A 24 -14.62 -1.28 18.43
N LEU A 25 -13.62 -2.10 18.78
CA LEU A 25 -13.60 -2.87 20.02
C LEU A 25 -13.47 -1.98 21.26
N ILE A 26 -12.72 -0.87 21.16
CA ILE A 26 -12.69 0.17 22.21
C ILE A 26 -14.07 0.81 22.35
N LYS A 27 -14.69 1.22 21.24
CA LYS A 27 -16.03 1.84 21.26
C LYS A 27 -17.09 0.92 21.87
N SER A 28 -16.97 -0.38 21.67
CA SER A 28 -17.89 -1.40 22.22
C SER A 28 -17.53 -1.84 23.65
N ASP A 29 -16.48 -1.26 24.26
CA ASP A 29 -15.93 -1.55 25.60
C ASP A 29 -15.57 -3.03 25.81
N VAL A 30 -14.95 -3.64 24.79
CA VAL A 30 -14.63 -5.07 24.78
C VAL A 30 -13.15 -5.37 24.45
N TRP A 31 -12.33 -4.35 24.22
CA TRP A 31 -10.91 -4.54 23.90
C TRP A 31 -10.14 -5.29 24.98
N GLY A 32 -10.48 -5.07 26.26
CA GLY A 32 -9.80 -5.72 27.39
C GLY A 32 -9.87 -7.26 27.40
N TYR A 33 -10.87 -7.85 26.73
CA TYR A 33 -10.97 -9.31 26.56
C TYR A 33 -10.01 -9.83 25.49
N VAL A 34 -9.78 -9.02 24.44
CA VAL A 34 -8.90 -9.36 23.32
C VAL A 34 -7.43 -9.24 23.73
N ASP A 35 -7.04 -8.11 24.34
CA ASP A 35 -5.65 -7.89 24.80
C ASP A 35 -5.31 -8.63 26.09
N GLY A 36 -6.32 -9.17 26.78
CA GLY A 36 -6.21 -10.02 27.97
C GLY A 36 -5.97 -9.24 29.27
N SER A 37 -6.19 -7.93 29.26
CA SER A 37 -6.27 -7.11 30.46
C SER A 37 -7.39 -7.59 31.39
N ILE A 38 -8.51 -8.07 30.82
CA ILE A 38 -9.63 -8.70 31.54
C ILE A 38 -9.48 -10.22 31.45
N LYS A 39 -8.96 -10.83 32.52
CA LYS A 39 -8.76 -12.28 32.60
C LYS A 39 -10.05 -12.99 32.99
N LYS A 40 -10.21 -14.22 32.49
CA LYS A 40 -11.31 -15.09 32.87
C LYS A 40 -11.26 -15.38 34.38
N PRO A 41 -12.32 -15.06 35.15
CA PRO A 41 -12.40 -15.38 36.58
C PRO A 41 -12.45 -16.90 36.84
N ALA A 42 -12.03 -17.31 38.04
CA ALA A 42 -12.15 -18.71 38.48
C ALA A 42 -13.57 -19.06 38.97
N GLU A 43 -14.31 -18.07 39.47
CA GLU A 43 -15.66 -18.25 39.98
C GLU A 43 -16.64 -18.52 38.82
N PRO A 44 -17.42 -19.61 38.85
CA PRO A 44 -18.26 -20.02 37.71
C PRO A 44 -19.27 -18.95 37.25
N ALA A 45 -19.92 -18.24 38.17
CA ALA A 45 -20.90 -17.22 37.81
C ALA A 45 -20.25 -16.02 37.07
N GLU A 46 -19.08 -15.58 37.53
CA GLU A 46 -18.33 -14.50 36.90
C GLU A 46 -17.68 -14.95 35.59
N ALA A 47 -17.26 -16.21 35.50
CA ALA A 47 -16.74 -16.81 34.28
C ALA A 47 -17.78 -16.82 33.15
N LEU A 48 -19.05 -17.09 33.44
CA LEU A 48 -20.14 -17.03 32.45
C LEU A 48 -20.37 -15.60 31.94
N LEU A 49 -20.30 -14.60 32.82
CA LEU A 49 -20.39 -13.19 32.42
C LEU A 49 -19.22 -12.78 31.53
N TRP A 50 -18.01 -13.23 31.88
CA TRP A 50 -16.81 -13.03 31.07
C TRP A 50 -16.95 -13.68 29.70
N GLU A 51 -17.45 -14.92 29.61
CA GLU A 51 -17.66 -15.64 28.34
C GLU A 51 -18.67 -14.93 27.43
N ALA A 52 -19.74 -14.38 27.99
CA ALA A 52 -20.72 -13.61 27.22
C ALA A 52 -20.11 -12.32 26.63
N ALA A 53 -19.26 -11.63 27.40
CA ALA A 53 -18.58 -10.42 26.95
C ALA A 53 -17.46 -10.71 25.93
N ASP A 54 -16.67 -11.77 26.13
CA ASP A 54 -15.70 -12.25 25.15
C ASP A 54 -16.39 -12.70 23.84
N ALA A 55 -17.54 -13.37 23.92
CA ALA A 55 -18.33 -13.74 22.76
C ALA A 55 -18.82 -12.51 21.97
N LYS A 56 -19.18 -11.41 22.66
CA LYS A 56 -19.50 -10.13 22.02
C LYS A 56 -18.28 -9.55 21.30
N ALA A 57 -17.12 -9.52 21.96
CA ALA A 57 -15.87 -9.06 21.35
C ALA A 57 -15.52 -9.87 20.09
N ARG A 58 -15.66 -11.19 20.19
CA ARG A 58 -15.45 -12.13 19.08
C ARG A 58 -16.43 -11.89 17.94
N ALA A 59 -17.70 -11.62 18.23
CA ALA A 59 -18.71 -11.32 17.20
C ALA A 59 -18.36 -10.03 16.43
N GLU A 60 -17.94 -8.97 17.12
CA GLU A 60 -17.51 -7.71 16.49
C GLU A 60 -16.32 -7.96 15.55
N ILE A 61 -15.33 -8.75 15.98
CA ILE A 61 -14.19 -9.16 15.13
C ILE A 61 -14.71 -9.93 13.90
N ILE A 62 -15.55 -10.95 14.08
CA ILE A 62 -16.07 -11.77 12.98
C ILE A 62 -16.83 -10.94 11.94
N LEU A 63 -17.67 -10.01 12.39
CA LEU A 63 -18.47 -9.14 11.53
C LEU A 63 -17.63 -8.13 10.76
N SER A 64 -16.39 -7.88 11.19
CA SER A 64 -15.43 -7.04 10.50
C SER A 64 -14.58 -7.77 9.45
N ILE A 65 -14.81 -9.06 9.20
CA ILE A 65 -14.01 -9.88 8.28
C ILE A 65 -14.77 -10.15 6.98
N SER A 66 -14.08 -10.11 5.84
CA SER A 66 -14.71 -10.49 4.57
C SER A 66 -15.03 -11.99 4.53
N PRO A 67 -16.12 -12.41 3.86
CA PRO A 67 -16.52 -13.82 3.83
C PRO A 67 -15.42 -14.78 3.35
N GLY A 68 -14.55 -14.34 2.43
CA GLY A 68 -13.44 -15.13 1.89
C GLY A 68 -12.34 -15.46 2.89
N GLU A 69 -12.22 -14.68 3.98
CA GLU A 69 -11.16 -14.83 4.97
C GLU A 69 -11.63 -15.48 6.29
N LEU A 70 -12.95 -15.69 6.48
CA LEU A 70 -13.51 -16.36 7.66
C LEU A 70 -12.95 -17.77 7.91
N ARG A 71 -12.50 -18.47 6.86
CA ARG A 71 -11.85 -19.79 6.98
C ARG A 71 -10.65 -19.78 7.93
N HIS A 72 -9.97 -18.63 8.07
CA HIS A 72 -8.73 -18.50 8.83
C HIS A 72 -8.92 -18.53 10.34
N ILE A 73 -10.13 -18.21 10.82
CA ILE A 73 -10.49 -18.20 12.24
C ILE A 73 -11.36 -19.40 12.62
N LYS A 74 -11.47 -20.42 11.75
CA LYS A 74 -12.19 -21.65 12.09
C LYS A 74 -11.48 -22.34 13.26
N GLY A 75 -12.21 -22.63 14.33
CA GLY A 75 -11.69 -23.33 15.51
C GLY A 75 -11.14 -22.42 16.61
N THR A 76 -11.11 -21.10 16.44
CA THR A 76 -10.80 -20.17 17.53
C THR A 76 -12.01 -20.00 18.46
N SER A 77 -11.78 -20.10 19.75
CA SER A 77 -12.82 -20.11 20.79
C SER A 77 -13.00 -18.76 21.47
N THR A 78 -11.91 -18.00 21.63
CA THR A 78 -11.94 -16.68 22.29
C THR A 78 -11.72 -15.53 21.31
N SER A 79 -12.15 -14.32 21.69
CA SER A 79 -11.88 -13.11 20.90
C SER A 79 -10.38 -12.86 20.72
N ARG A 80 -9.59 -13.13 21.78
CA ARG A 80 -8.13 -13.12 21.77
C ARG A 80 -7.56 -14.07 20.71
N GLU A 81 -7.97 -15.33 20.73
CA GLU A 81 -7.51 -16.31 19.74
C GLU A 81 -7.84 -15.87 18.31
N CYS A 82 -9.05 -15.36 18.06
CA CYS A 82 -9.42 -14.80 16.76
C CYS A 82 -8.45 -13.69 16.33
N TRP A 83 -8.24 -12.70 17.18
CA TRP A 83 -7.40 -11.53 16.89
C TRP A 83 -5.96 -11.92 16.56
N PHE A 84 -5.33 -12.71 17.43
CA PHE A 84 -3.93 -13.13 17.23
C PHE A 84 -3.78 -14.11 16.08
N LYS A 85 -4.80 -14.92 15.76
CA LYS A 85 -4.77 -15.76 14.56
C LYS A 85 -4.77 -14.92 13.29
N LEU A 86 -5.63 -13.89 13.23
CA LEU A 86 -5.65 -12.95 12.10
C LEU A 86 -4.33 -12.18 12.01
N GLU A 87 -3.80 -11.69 13.13
CA GLU A 87 -2.48 -11.05 13.19
C GLU A 87 -1.38 -11.99 12.66
N SER A 88 -1.34 -13.24 13.09
CA SER A 88 -0.32 -14.20 12.61
C SER A 88 -0.36 -14.47 11.10
N ILE A 89 -1.52 -14.32 10.47
CA ILE A 89 -1.73 -14.60 9.05
C ILE A 89 -1.51 -13.34 8.21
N PHE A 90 -2.14 -12.24 8.62
CA PHE A 90 -2.27 -11.03 7.82
C PHE A 90 -1.31 -9.92 8.24
N ALA A 91 -0.88 -9.88 9.51
CA ALA A 91 0.25 -9.03 9.93
C ALA A 91 1.58 -9.58 9.41
N SER A 92 1.57 -10.72 8.72
CA SER A 92 2.73 -11.20 8.00
C SER A 92 3.04 -10.25 6.83
N SER A 93 3.84 -9.24 7.16
CA SER A 93 4.97 -8.71 6.41
C SER A 93 5.93 -9.83 6.01
N GLY A 94 5.41 -10.95 5.50
CA GLY A 94 6.14 -12.18 5.32
C GLY A 94 7.24 -12.02 4.28
N PRO A 95 8.26 -12.90 4.28
CA PRO A 95 9.36 -12.83 3.30
C PRO A 95 8.87 -12.75 1.85
N ALA A 96 7.76 -13.41 1.53
CA ALA A 96 7.15 -13.34 0.20
C ALA A 96 6.61 -11.95 -0.16
N LYS A 97 5.85 -11.29 0.73
CA LYS A 97 5.30 -9.93 0.50
C LYS A 97 6.43 -8.91 0.41
N LYS A 98 7.41 -9.01 1.31
CA LYS A 98 8.65 -8.21 1.28
C LYS A 98 9.41 -8.40 -0.03
N ALA A 99 9.61 -9.64 -0.46
CA ALA A 99 10.28 -9.94 -1.72
C ALA A 99 9.49 -9.43 -2.94
N THR A 100 8.17 -9.54 -2.95
CA THR A 100 7.33 -9.00 -4.04
C THR A 100 7.44 -7.50 -4.14
N LEU A 101 7.34 -6.77 -3.02
CA LEU A 101 7.46 -5.30 -3.01
C LEU A 101 8.88 -4.84 -3.40
N LEU A 102 9.93 -5.53 -2.92
CA LEU A 102 11.30 -5.24 -3.34
C LEU A 102 11.53 -5.54 -4.82
N LYS A 103 10.97 -6.65 -5.34
CA LYS A 103 11.00 -6.95 -6.78
C LYS A 103 10.28 -5.87 -7.58
N GLN A 104 9.13 -5.39 -7.10
CA GLN A 104 8.40 -4.30 -7.73
C GLN A 104 9.25 -3.02 -7.75
N LEU A 105 9.90 -2.63 -6.64
CA LEU A 105 10.76 -1.46 -6.65
C LEU A 105 11.97 -1.61 -7.60
N ILE A 106 12.67 -2.74 -7.54
CA ILE A 106 14.00 -2.88 -8.17
C ILE A 106 13.91 -3.34 -9.63
N LEU A 107 12.96 -4.23 -9.95
CA LEU A 107 12.91 -4.90 -11.25
C LEU A 107 11.83 -4.34 -12.17
N HIS A 108 10.84 -3.63 -11.65
CA HIS A 108 9.78 -3.05 -12.47
C HIS A 108 10.27 -1.77 -13.14
N LYS A 109 10.60 -1.89 -14.42
CA LYS A 109 10.97 -0.77 -15.27
C LYS A 109 9.76 -0.29 -16.07
N MET A 110 9.64 1.02 -16.17
CA MET A 110 8.64 1.67 -16.99
C MET A 110 8.95 1.48 -18.48
N CYS A 111 7.94 1.19 -19.28
CA CYS A 111 7.99 1.18 -20.73
C CYS A 111 7.65 2.58 -21.30
N GLU A 112 8.01 2.82 -22.57
CA GLU A 112 7.74 4.12 -23.25
C GLU A 112 6.23 4.45 -23.37
N GLU A 113 5.38 3.42 -23.33
CA GLU A 113 3.92 3.53 -23.49
C GLU A 113 3.16 3.58 -22.14
N ASP A 114 3.86 3.38 -21.02
CA ASP A 114 3.22 3.37 -19.70
C ASP A 114 2.83 4.80 -19.27
N ASP A 115 1.77 4.93 -18.46
CA ASP A 115 1.47 6.23 -17.86
C ASP A 115 2.42 6.51 -16.69
N MET A 116 3.14 7.63 -16.79
CA MET A 116 4.12 8.03 -15.80
C MET A 116 3.53 8.28 -14.40
N ARG A 117 2.29 8.79 -14.32
CA ARG A 117 1.67 9.11 -13.01
C ARG A 117 1.27 7.83 -12.30
N GLU A 118 0.70 6.87 -13.03
CA GLU A 118 0.37 5.54 -12.50
C GLU A 118 1.63 4.78 -12.07
N TYR A 119 2.69 4.83 -12.89
CA TYR A 119 3.98 4.23 -12.55
C TYR A 119 4.56 4.81 -11.24
N LEU A 120 4.61 6.14 -11.12
CA LEU A 120 5.10 6.81 -9.92
C LEU A 120 4.23 6.48 -8.70
N LEU A 121 2.91 6.48 -8.83
CA LEU A 121 2.01 6.10 -7.74
C LEU A 121 2.34 4.69 -7.23
N SER A 122 2.42 3.72 -8.13
CA SER A 122 2.77 2.33 -7.82
C SER A 122 4.13 2.20 -7.13
N PHE A 123 5.14 2.96 -7.57
CA PHE A 123 6.47 2.99 -6.96
C PHE A 123 6.43 3.50 -5.52
N PHE A 124 5.77 4.63 -5.26
CA PHE A 124 5.69 5.23 -3.94
C PHE A 124 4.85 4.39 -2.97
N GLU A 125 3.75 3.81 -3.43
CA GLU A 125 2.95 2.87 -2.63
C GLU A 125 3.78 1.64 -2.22
N ALA A 126 4.60 1.10 -3.11
CA ALA A 126 5.46 -0.03 -2.79
C ALA A 126 6.52 0.35 -1.73
N LYS A 127 7.11 1.55 -1.84
CA LYS A 127 8.05 2.09 -0.85
C LYS A 127 7.40 2.31 0.51
N GLU A 128 6.19 2.86 0.56
CA GLU A 128 5.43 3.07 1.80
C GLU A 128 5.07 1.73 2.46
N LYS A 129 4.55 0.76 1.68
CA LYS A 129 4.25 -0.59 2.18
C LYS A 129 5.49 -1.29 2.73
N LEU A 130 6.68 -1.04 2.18
CA LEU A 130 7.93 -1.58 2.72
C LEU A 130 8.33 -0.89 4.04
N LEU A 131 8.12 0.43 4.14
CA LEU A 131 8.34 1.18 5.37
C LEU A 131 7.43 0.68 6.50
N ASP A 132 6.15 0.42 6.21
CA ASP A 132 5.19 -0.17 7.16
C ASP A 132 5.61 -1.55 7.66
N MET A 133 6.51 -2.22 6.94
CA MET A 133 7.10 -3.52 7.26
C MET A 133 8.51 -3.44 7.87
N ASP A 134 8.90 -2.25 8.35
CA ASP A 134 10.21 -1.90 8.89
C ASP A 134 11.37 -2.08 7.89
N ILE A 135 11.09 -2.05 6.59
CA ILE A 135 12.11 -2.04 5.53
C ILE A 135 12.25 -0.62 5.02
N ASN A 136 13.21 0.10 5.59
CA ASN A 136 13.52 1.45 5.14
C ASN A 136 14.40 1.44 3.88
N ILE A 137 13.83 1.89 2.75
CA ILE A 137 14.61 2.19 1.55
C ILE A 137 15.12 3.63 1.67
N ASN A 138 16.43 3.76 1.88
CA ASN A 138 17.12 5.05 1.91
C ASN A 138 16.76 5.92 0.68
N ASN A 139 16.67 7.24 0.88
CA ASN A 139 16.25 8.18 -0.13
C ASN A 139 17.15 8.21 -1.38
N ASP A 140 18.47 8.16 -1.22
CA ASP A 140 19.41 8.10 -2.35
C ASP A 140 19.21 6.82 -3.15
N LEU A 141 19.07 5.68 -2.47
CA LEU A 141 18.80 4.40 -3.12
C LEU A 141 17.46 4.42 -3.86
N ALA A 142 16.40 4.94 -3.24
CA ALA A 142 15.10 5.09 -3.89
C ALA A 142 15.17 6.00 -5.13
N SER A 143 15.91 7.10 -5.04
CA SER A 143 16.12 8.02 -6.18
C SER A 143 16.91 7.36 -7.31
N ILE A 144 17.96 6.60 -7.00
CA ILE A 144 18.74 5.84 -7.99
C ILE A 144 17.83 4.80 -8.67
N ILE A 145 17.12 3.99 -7.89
CA ILE A 145 16.20 2.98 -8.45
C ILE A 145 15.20 3.65 -9.38
N LEU A 146 14.60 4.77 -8.96
CA LEU A 146 13.62 5.50 -9.76
C LEU A 146 14.22 6.06 -11.06
N LEU A 147 15.45 6.59 -11.03
CA LEU A 147 16.14 7.08 -12.23
C LEU A 147 16.45 5.97 -13.24
N TYR A 148 16.84 4.78 -12.75
CA TYR A 148 17.19 3.64 -13.60
C TYR A 148 16.00 2.77 -14.02
N SER A 149 14.82 3.03 -13.44
CA SER A 149 13.59 2.38 -13.84
C SER A 149 12.84 3.12 -14.95
N LEU A 150 13.22 4.36 -15.25
CA LEU A 150 12.68 5.12 -16.38
C LEU A 150 13.09 4.52 -17.74
N PRO A 151 12.28 4.77 -18.80
CA PRO A 151 12.60 4.30 -20.14
C PRO A 151 13.90 4.89 -20.69
N PRO A 152 14.55 4.24 -21.68
CA PRO A 152 15.79 4.74 -22.29
C PRO A 152 15.68 6.16 -22.85
N SER A 153 14.50 6.60 -23.29
CA SER A 153 14.32 7.98 -23.77
C SER A 153 14.66 9.05 -22.70
N TYR A 154 14.61 8.70 -21.41
CA TYR A 154 14.93 9.58 -20.29
C TYR A 154 16.42 9.63 -19.94
N GLU A 155 17.30 9.04 -20.75
CA GLU A 155 18.76 9.02 -20.49
C GLU A 155 19.35 10.41 -20.24
N ASN A 156 19.02 11.41 -21.08
CA ASN A 156 19.50 12.78 -20.89
C ASN A 156 19.05 13.38 -19.55
N PHE A 157 17.80 13.12 -19.16
CA PHE A 157 17.26 13.57 -17.88
C PHE A 157 17.98 12.88 -16.71
N ARG A 158 18.21 11.57 -16.80
CA ARG A 158 18.96 10.80 -15.80
C ARG A 158 20.37 11.37 -15.62
N CYS A 159 21.12 11.54 -16.71
CA CYS A 159 22.47 12.12 -16.66
C CYS A 159 22.47 13.51 -16.01
N ALA A 160 21.49 14.36 -16.34
CA ALA A 160 21.36 15.69 -15.74
C ALA A 160 21.04 15.67 -14.23
N MET A 161 20.39 14.62 -13.74
CA MET A 161 20.14 14.45 -12.30
C MET A 161 21.37 13.92 -11.56
N GLU A 162 22.15 13.03 -12.19
CA GLU A 162 23.35 12.42 -11.62
C GLU A 162 24.55 13.37 -11.54
N THR A 163 24.62 14.39 -12.39
CA THR A 163 25.72 15.38 -12.38
C THR A 163 25.60 16.43 -11.28
N ARG A 164 24.52 16.41 -10.50
CA ARG A 164 24.30 17.37 -9.40
C ARG A 164 25.11 16.93 -8.18
N ASP A 165 25.54 17.90 -7.36
CA ASP A 165 26.31 17.64 -6.13
C ASP A 165 25.58 16.72 -5.14
N SER A 166 24.24 16.72 -5.19
CA SER A 166 23.39 15.84 -4.39
C SER A 166 22.20 15.34 -5.22
N LEU A 167 21.88 14.06 -5.08
CA LEU A 167 20.65 13.50 -5.64
C LEU A 167 19.42 14.17 -4.99
N PRO A 168 18.38 14.49 -5.77
CA PRO A 168 17.11 14.91 -5.19
C PRO A 168 16.52 13.76 -4.34
N ASP A 169 15.84 14.11 -3.25
CA ASP A 169 15.03 13.13 -2.54
C ASP A 169 13.91 12.60 -3.47
N PRO A 170 13.34 11.42 -3.18
CA PRO A 170 12.35 10.80 -4.05
C PRO A 170 11.16 11.70 -4.38
N ASN A 171 10.65 12.49 -3.44
CA ASN A 171 9.50 13.35 -3.68
C ASN A 171 9.85 14.53 -4.58
N SER A 172 11.01 15.14 -4.38
CA SER A 172 11.53 16.17 -5.31
C SER A 172 11.80 15.59 -6.69
N LEU A 173 12.34 14.37 -6.77
CA LEU A 173 12.59 13.68 -8.04
C LEU A 173 11.28 13.36 -8.78
N LYS A 174 10.23 12.93 -8.06
CA LYS A 174 8.88 12.72 -8.61
C LYS A 174 8.36 13.94 -9.35
N VAL A 175 8.49 15.13 -8.76
CA VAL A 175 8.05 16.39 -9.39
C VAL A 175 8.81 16.64 -10.69
N LYS A 176 10.13 16.50 -10.68
CA LYS A 176 10.98 16.71 -11.85
C LYS A 176 10.71 15.73 -12.99
N ILE A 177 10.45 14.48 -12.64
CA ILE A 177 10.07 13.43 -13.60
C ILE A 177 8.76 13.81 -14.31
N LEU A 178 7.76 14.30 -13.55
CA LEU A 178 6.47 14.74 -14.12
C LEU A 178 6.61 15.98 -15.01
N GLU A 179 7.50 16.92 -14.65
CA GLU A 179 7.80 18.10 -15.48
C GLU A 179 8.46 17.69 -16.80
N GLU A 180 9.42 16.76 -16.74
CA GLU A 180 10.12 16.23 -17.91
C GLU A 180 9.14 15.49 -18.85
N ASP A 181 8.26 14.65 -18.32
CA ASP A 181 7.23 13.96 -19.12
C ASP A 181 6.25 14.93 -19.78
N ALA A 182 5.81 15.97 -19.07
CA ALA A 182 4.98 17.02 -19.65
C ALA A 182 5.69 17.74 -20.80
N SER A 183 6.96 18.09 -20.61
CA SER A 183 7.81 18.71 -21.64
C SER A 183 7.94 17.82 -22.89
N ARG A 184 8.20 16.52 -22.70
CA ARG A 184 8.31 15.54 -23.78
C ARG A 184 7.00 15.37 -24.55
N ARG A 185 5.88 15.28 -23.84
CA ARG A 185 4.55 15.18 -24.45
C ARG A 185 4.23 16.42 -25.30
N GLN A 186 4.68 17.61 -24.87
CA GLN A 186 4.52 18.84 -25.65
C GLN A 186 5.39 18.82 -26.92
N GLN A 187 6.67 18.44 -26.81
CA GLN A 187 7.60 18.34 -27.94
C GLN A 187 7.12 17.33 -29.00
N ARG A 188 6.57 16.18 -28.58
CA ARG A 188 6.00 15.18 -29.50
C ARG A 188 4.84 15.77 -30.30
N LYS A 189 3.90 16.46 -29.65
CA LYS A 189 2.76 17.12 -30.31
C LYS A 189 3.18 18.21 -31.29
N GLU A 190 4.21 19.00 -30.95
CA GLU A 190 4.75 20.03 -31.84
C GLU A 190 5.42 19.43 -33.09
N THR A 191 6.18 18.35 -32.90
CA THR A 191 6.83 17.62 -33.98
C THR A 191 5.81 16.99 -34.94
N GLU A 192 4.75 16.39 -34.40
CA GLU A 192 3.66 15.80 -35.18
C GLU A 192 2.88 16.85 -35.98
N ARG A 193 2.60 18.02 -35.37
CA ARG A 193 1.97 19.16 -36.05
C ARG A 193 2.82 19.69 -37.20
N GLY A 194 4.12 19.84 -37.00
CA GLY A 194 5.05 20.26 -38.06
C GLY A 194 5.06 19.29 -39.24
N ARG A 195 5.08 17.97 -38.97
CA ARG A 195 5.05 16.93 -40.02
C ARG A 195 3.74 16.94 -40.81
N GLN A 196 2.59 17.11 -40.15
CA GLN A 196 1.28 17.20 -40.82
C GLN A 196 1.18 18.45 -41.73
N GLN A 197 1.71 19.59 -41.28
CA GLN A 197 1.72 20.82 -42.08
C GLN A 197 2.63 20.72 -43.32
N CYS A 198 3.81 20.11 -43.22
CA CYS A 198 4.66 19.84 -44.39
C CYS A 198 3.98 18.92 -45.41
N SER A 199 3.30 17.86 -44.96
CA SER A 199 2.63 16.90 -45.85
C SER A 199 1.44 17.47 -46.63
N LEU A 200 0.82 18.55 -46.15
CA LEU A 200 -0.30 19.24 -46.81
C LEU A 200 0.17 20.31 -47.83
N GLY A 201 1.43 20.75 -47.73
CA GLY A 201 2.04 21.74 -48.63
C GLY A 201 2.55 21.18 -49.96
N GLU A 202 2.62 19.85 -50.12
CA GLU A 202 3.19 19.18 -51.30
C GLU A 202 2.16 18.73 -52.34
N LYS A 203 0.88 19.17 -52.28
CA LYS A 203 -0.07 18.85 -53.36
C LYS A 203 0.28 19.63 -54.64
N PRO A 204 0.70 18.98 -55.74
CA PRO A 204 0.96 19.66 -57.01
C PRO A 204 -0.37 20.15 -57.62
N ARG A 205 -0.35 21.32 -58.25
CA ARG A 205 -1.44 21.83 -59.10
C ARG A 205 -1.60 20.99 -60.37
#